data_AF-M0ITQ4-F1
#
_entry.id   AF-M0ITQ4-F1
#
_cell.length_a   1.000
_cell.length_b   1.000
_cell.length_c   1.000
_cell.angle_alpha   90.00
_cell.angle_beta   90.00
_cell.angle_gamma   90.00
#
_symmetry.space_group_name_H-M   'P 1'
#
loop_
_entity.id
_entity.type
_entity.pdbx_description
1 polymer ?
#
loop_
_entity_poly.entity_id
_entity_poly.type
_entity_poly.pdbx_seq_one_letter_code
_entity_poly.pdbx_strand_id
1 'polypeptide(L)'
;MRPPHLSVALLVVVALSLSGVAAADSGTVIDHPGDELTLDAVDGEHVHGTTPYATGTLIGVRVQSVGDTHPFLVSKAVRVGENGSFDVTFDLSELARLRGGPVKVSVRRDQQTIYEENATLVTYDMPENSTLTPDLGDADATAETTASPPATTSDSPSGIEIPGFGVGVGVAALLVASLVAARGV
;
A
#
# COMPACT_ATOMS: atom_id res chain seq x y z
N MET A 1 -15.67 -59.83 10.01
CA MET A 1 -14.74 -58.84 10.58
C MET A 1 -14.14 -58.06 9.43
N ARG A 2 -14.66 -56.86 9.16
CA ARG A 2 -14.14 -55.92 8.15
C ARG A 2 -13.57 -54.73 8.91
N PRO A 3 -12.31 -54.32 8.69
CA PRO A 3 -11.79 -53.09 9.28
C PRO A 3 -12.47 -51.90 8.59
N PRO A 4 -13.00 -50.91 9.33
CA PRO A 4 -13.43 -49.66 8.74
C PRO A 4 -12.20 -48.84 8.32
N HIS A 5 -12.20 -48.47 7.05
CA HIS A 5 -11.27 -47.55 6.43
C HIS A 5 -11.36 -46.20 7.15
N LEU A 6 -10.29 -45.81 7.83
CA LEU A 6 -10.16 -44.51 8.46
C LEU A 6 -9.81 -43.52 7.34
N SER A 7 -10.84 -42.96 6.71
CA SER A 7 -10.72 -41.87 5.75
C SER A 7 -10.19 -40.63 6.47
N VAL A 8 -8.88 -40.41 6.39
CA VAL A 8 -8.25 -39.15 6.79
C VAL A 8 -8.58 -38.14 5.69
N ALA A 9 -9.65 -37.37 5.90
CA ALA A 9 -9.96 -36.21 5.08
C ALA A 9 -8.90 -35.13 5.37
N LEU A 10 -7.92 -35.02 4.46
CA LEU A 10 -6.94 -33.94 4.42
C LEU A 10 -7.69 -32.65 4.03
N LEU A 11 -8.07 -31.85 5.04
CA LEU A 11 -8.65 -30.53 4.84
C LEU A 11 -7.52 -29.56 4.48
N VAL A 12 -7.28 -29.39 3.18
CA VAL A 12 -6.37 -28.37 2.64
C VAL A 12 -7.07 -27.02 2.78
N VAL A 13 -6.73 -26.27 3.82
CA VAL A 13 -7.08 -24.86 3.92
C VAL A 13 -6.18 -24.10 2.95
N VAL A 14 -6.66 -23.88 1.73
CA VAL A 14 -6.08 -22.90 0.81
C VAL A 14 -6.40 -21.53 1.39
N ALA A 15 -5.47 -20.97 2.16
CA ALA A 15 -5.49 -19.55 2.48
C ALA A 15 -5.05 -18.79 1.22
N LEU A 16 -6.03 -18.40 0.40
CA LEU A 16 -5.85 -17.35 -0.60
C LEU A 16 -5.56 -16.06 0.17
N SER A 17 -4.28 -15.71 0.24
CA SER A 17 -3.82 -14.41 0.74
C SER A 17 -4.27 -13.32 -0.24
N LEU A 18 -5.55 -12.91 -0.19
CA LEU A 18 -5.88 -11.57 -0.63
C LEU A 18 -5.20 -10.63 0.36
N SER A 19 -4.10 -10.02 -0.05
CA SER A 19 -3.55 -8.83 0.60
C SER A 19 -4.49 -7.66 0.37
N GLY A 20 -5.72 -7.76 0.90
CA GLY A 20 -6.49 -6.60 1.27
C GLY A 20 -5.79 -5.99 2.47
N VAL A 21 -5.15 -4.85 2.28
CA VAL A 21 -4.74 -4.02 3.41
C VAL A 21 -5.97 -3.86 4.29
N ALA A 22 -5.88 -4.17 5.57
CA ALA A 22 -6.97 -3.92 6.50
C ALA A 22 -7.14 -2.41 6.60
N ALA A 23 -7.93 -1.82 5.69
CA ALA A 23 -8.69 -0.62 6.01
C ALA A 23 -9.51 -1.02 7.23
N ALA A 24 -9.26 -0.38 8.37
CA ALA A 24 -10.13 -0.53 9.52
C ALA A 24 -11.55 -0.32 8.99
N ASP A 25 -12.44 -1.29 9.23
CA ASP A 25 -13.85 -1.26 8.84
C ASP A 25 -14.52 -0.06 9.50
N SER A 26 -14.33 1.11 8.89
CA SER A 26 -14.62 2.40 9.48
C SER A 26 -15.97 2.89 8.98
N GLY A 27 -16.85 2.03 8.46
CA GLY A 27 -18.17 2.40 7.91
C GLY A 27 -18.15 3.51 6.85
N THR A 28 -16.97 3.94 6.40
CA THR A 28 -16.75 4.97 5.40
C THR A 28 -16.81 4.29 4.05
N VAL A 29 -17.55 4.88 3.13
CA VAL A 29 -17.77 4.36 1.78
C VAL A 29 -17.76 5.53 0.81
N ILE A 30 -17.15 5.33 -0.36
CA ILE A 30 -17.24 6.27 -1.49
C ILE A 30 -18.35 5.77 -2.42
N ASP A 31 -19.24 6.66 -2.81
CA ASP A 31 -20.34 6.35 -3.72
C ASP A 31 -19.85 6.47 -5.16
N HIS A 32 -20.00 5.41 -5.95
CA HIS A 32 -19.62 5.42 -7.37
C HIS A 32 -20.62 4.64 -8.24
N PRO A 33 -20.80 5.03 -9.52
CA PRO A 33 -21.58 4.24 -10.46
C PRO A 33 -20.79 3.01 -10.91
N GLY A 34 -21.38 1.81 -10.76
CA GLY A 34 -20.80 0.56 -11.23
C GLY A 34 -20.03 -0.22 -10.15
N ASP A 35 -19.18 -1.15 -10.58
CA ASP A 35 -18.45 -2.05 -9.70
C ASP A 35 -17.09 -1.49 -9.22
N GLU A 36 -16.56 -0.46 -9.88
CA GLU A 36 -15.28 0.19 -9.54
C GLU A 36 -15.43 1.72 -9.60
N LEU A 37 -14.70 2.43 -8.74
CA LEU A 37 -14.60 3.88 -8.79
C LEU A 37 -13.83 4.33 -10.04
N THR A 38 -14.43 5.24 -10.81
CA THR A 38 -13.79 5.90 -11.95
C THR A 38 -13.72 7.40 -11.70
N LEU A 39 -12.61 8.01 -12.10
CA LEU A 39 -12.38 9.45 -11.95
C LEU A 39 -12.06 10.03 -13.32
N ASP A 40 -12.77 11.10 -13.70
CA ASP A 40 -12.48 11.80 -14.93
C ASP A 40 -11.40 12.87 -14.71
N ALA A 41 -10.42 12.94 -15.60
CA ALA A 41 -9.36 13.95 -15.56
C ALA A 41 -9.87 15.31 -16.08
N VAL A 42 -10.85 15.88 -15.37
CA VAL A 42 -11.49 17.16 -15.69
C VAL A 42 -11.37 18.13 -14.53
N ASP A 43 -11.68 19.40 -14.78
CA ASP A 43 -11.99 20.31 -13.69
C ASP A 43 -13.34 19.95 -13.08
N GLY A 44 -13.46 20.06 -11.76
CA GLY A 44 -14.75 19.86 -11.12
C GLY A 44 -15.13 18.39 -10.88
N GLU A 45 -14.18 17.45 -10.91
CA GLU A 45 -14.47 16.04 -10.62
C GLU A 45 -14.99 15.87 -9.18
N HIS A 46 -16.11 15.19 -9.00
CA HIS A 46 -16.76 15.06 -7.70
C HIS A 46 -16.58 13.66 -7.11
N VAL A 47 -16.06 13.59 -5.89
CA VAL A 47 -16.04 12.35 -5.10
C VAL A 47 -17.02 12.49 -3.94
N HIS A 48 -18.07 11.69 -3.98
CA HIS A 48 -19.10 11.62 -2.96
C HIS A 48 -18.91 10.40 -2.08
N GLY A 49 -19.35 10.49 -0.82
CA GLY A 49 -19.36 9.32 0.05
C GLY A 49 -20.06 9.59 1.37
N THR A 50 -20.10 8.55 2.18
CA THR A 50 -20.67 8.58 3.53
C THR A 50 -19.65 8.07 4.54
N THR A 51 -19.68 8.62 5.75
CA THR A 51 -18.78 8.23 6.84
C THR A 51 -19.51 8.30 8.19
N PRO A 52 -19.18 7.45 9.18
CA PRO A 52 -19.86 7.46 10.48
C PRO A 52 -19.40 8.59 11.43
N TYR A 53 -18.63 9.56 10.93
CA TYR A 53 -18.16 10.67 11.75
C TYR A 53 -19.21 11.77 11.86
N ALA A 54 -19.15 12.52 12.96
CA ALA A 54 -20.07 13.62 13.21
C ALA A 54 -19.90 14.75 12.18
N THR A 55 -20.99 15.44 11.89
CA THR A 55 -20.99 16.66 11.07
C THR A 55 -19.98 17.68 11.60
N GLY A 56 -19.27 18.33 10.67
CA GLY A 56 -18.19 19.26 10.97
C GLY A 56 -16.81 18.62 11.18
N THR A 57 -16.73 17.28 11.25
CA THR A 57 -15.43 16.57 11.31
C THR A 57 -14.64 16.84 10.04
N LEU A 58 -13.35 17.18 10.19
CA LEU A 58 -12.46 17.39 9.05
C LEU A 58 -11.88 16.04 8.59
N ILE A 59 -12.09 15.70 7.33
CA ILE A 59 -11.51 14.53 6.67
C ILE A 59 -10.71 14.99 5.45
N GLY A 60 -9.71 14.21 5.06
CA GLY A 60 -8.93 14.43 3.85
C GLY A 60 -9.21 13.32 2.85
N VAL A 61 -9.60 13.66 1.63
CA VAL A 61 -9.66 12.70 0.53
C VAL A 61 -8.41 12.90 -0.32
N ARG A 62 -7.74 11.79 -0.66
CA ARG A 62 -6.48 11.79 -1.39
C ARG A 62 -6.54 10.82 -2.56
N VAL A 63 -6.19 11.32 -3.74
CA VAL A 63 -5.98 10.53 -4.96
C VAL A 63 -4.48 10.43 -5.20
N GLN A 64 -3.99 9.21 -5.40
CA GLN A 64 -2.57 8.91 -5.60
C GLN A 64 -2.40 8.00 -6.82
N SER A 65 -1.42 8.28 -7.68
CA SER A 65 -1.08 7.37 -8.77
C SER A 65 -0.56 6.01 -8.26
N VAL A 66 -0.86 4.95 -9.00
CA VAL A 66 -0.20 3.65 -8.81
C VAL A 66 0.92 3.51 -9.84
N GLY A 67 2.12 3.17 -9.37
CA GLY A 67 3.33 3.03 -10.20
C GLY A 67 4.19 4.30 -10.27
N ASP A 68 5.35 4.17 -10.92
CA ASP A 68 6.43 5.17 -10.88
C ASP A 68 6.55 6.00 -12.17
N THR A 69 5.80 5.64 -13.23
CA THR A 69 5.90 6.31 -14.54
C THR A 69 5.54 7.79 -14.44
N HIS A 70 4.56 8.13 -13.60
CA HIS A 70 4.15 9.50 -13.31
C HIS A 70 3.57 9.62 -11.90
N PRO A 71 4.43 9.82 -10.89
CA PRO A 71 3.96 9.94 -9.54
C PRO A 71 3.19 11.26 -9.38
N PHE A 72 1.93 11.17 -8.98
CA PHE A 72 1.16 12.33 -8.54
C PHE A 72 0.40 12.02 -7.25
N LEU A 73 0.10 13.09 -6.52
CA LEU A 73 -0.68 13.04 -5.29
C LEU A 73 -1.50 14.32 -5.20
N VAL A 74 -2.82 14.16 -5.24
CA VAL A 74 -3.77 15.25 -5.05
C VAL A 74 -4.52 14.97 -3.76
N SER A 75 -4.59 15.95 -2.86
CA SER A 75 -5.28 15.81 -1.58
C SER A 75 -6.12 17.03 -1.30
N LYS A 76 -7.34 16.82 -0.82
CA LYS A 76 -8.24 17.89 -0.46
C LYS A 76 -8.95 17.57 0.86
N ALA A 77 -9.04 18.58 1.72
CA ALA A 77 -9.74 18.46 2.99
C ALA A 77 -11.17 18.96 2.84
N VAL A 78 -12.11 18.23 3.43
CA VAL A 78 -13.55 18.53 3.43
C VAL A 78 -14.12 18.30 4.83
N ARG A 79 -15.17 19.03 5.18
CA ARG A 79 -15.94 18.77 6.40
C ARG A 79 -17.07 17.82 6.10
N VAL A 80 -17.27 16.85 6.98
CA VAL A 80 -18.42 15.97 6.95
C VAL A 80 -19.70 16.80 7.12
N GLY A 81 -20.64 16.63 6.20
CA GLY A 81 -21.95 17.25 6.19
C GLY A 81 -22.95 16.57 7.12
N GLU A 82 -24.22 16.89 6.91
CA GLU A 82 -25.32 16.21 7.62
C GLU A 82 -25.37 14.73 7.21
N ASN A 83 -25.83 13.88 8.12
CA ASN A 83 -25.94 12.42 7.93
C ASN A 83 -24.61 11.71 7.60
N GLY A 84 -23.46 12.33 7.90
CA GLY A 84 -22.16 11.72 7.62
C GLY A 84 -21.72 11.81 6.15
N SER A 85 -22.45 12.56 5.31
CA SER A 85 -22.10 12.73 3.90
C SER A 85 -20.86 13.60 3.71
N PHE A 86 -20.11 13.39 2.64
CA PHE A 86 -19.09 14.32 2.18
C PHE A 86 -19.11 14.43 0.66
N ASP A 87 -18.81 15.62 0.16
CA ASP A 87 -18.64 15.91 -1.26
C ASP A 87 -17.36 16.71 -1.44
N VAL A 88 -16.45 16.22 -2.26
CA VAL A 88 -15.19 16.89 -2.53
C VAL A 88 -14.99 17.03 -4.02
N THR A 89 -14.80 18.27 -4.44
CA THR A 89 -14.47 18.60 -5.83
C THR A 89 -12.96 18.62 -6.02
N PHE A 90 -12.44 17.80 -6.93
CA PHE A 90 -11.05 17.83 -7.36
C PHE A 90 -10.90 18.60 -8.68
N ASP A 91 -9.72 19.18 -8.88
CA ASP A 91 -9.28 19.67 -10.18
C ASP A 91 -8.22 18.70 -10.67
N LEU A 92 -8.60 17.86 -11.65
CA LEU A 92 -7.74 16.85 -12.27
C LEU A 92 -7.42 17.21 -13.73
N SER A 93 -7.73 18.44 -14.16
CA SER A 93 -7.54 18.91 -15.53
C SER A 93 -6.08 18.85 -15.99
N GLU A 94 -5.12 19.03 -15.07
CA GLU A 94 -3.69 18.89 -15.37
C GLU A 94 -3.32 17.44 -15.75
N LEU A 95 -4.05 16.46 -15.22
CA LEU A 95 -3.84 15.04 -15.49
C LEU A 95 -4.43 14.61 -16.84
N ALA A 96 -5.30 15.42 -17.46
CA ALA A 96 -5.90 15.13 -18.77
C ALA A 96 -4.86 14.88 -19.87
N ARG A 97 -3.67 15.47 -19.72
CA ARG A 97 -2.54 15.35 -20.65
C ARG A 97 -1.73 14.07 -20.47
N LEU A 98 -1.92 13.36 -19.35
CA LEU A 98 -1.23 12.12 -19.00
C LEU A 98 -2.02 10.92 -19.51
N ARG A 99 -1.43 9.71 -19.46
CA ARG A 99 -2.19 8.47 -19.74
C ARG A 99 -2.96 8.18 -18.47
N GLY A 100 -4.29 8.02 -18.61
CA GLY A 100 -5.12 7.44 -17.57
C GLY A 100 -4.61 6.07 -17.13
N GLY A 101 -5.10 5.59 -15.99
CA GLY A 101 -4.60 4.35 -15.39
C GLY A 101 -5.03 4.15 -13.94
N PRO A 102 -4.49 3.11 -13.28
CA PRO A 102 -4.84 2.79 -11.91
C PRO A 102 -4.36 3.89 -10.96
N VAL A 103 -5.27 4.32 -10.10
CA VAL A 103 -5.02 5.24 -9.00
C VAL A 103 -5.59 4.66 -7.72
N LYS A 104 -5.17 5.23 -6.59
CA LYS A 104 -5.65 4.86 -5.27
C LYS A 104 -6.30 6.04 -4.60
N VAL A 105 -7.55 5.87 -4.19
CA VAL A 105 -8.31 6.88 -3.47
C VAL A 105 -8.35 6.49 -2.00
N SER A 106 -7.95 7.40 -1.14
CA SER A 106 -7.89 7.17 0.31
C SER A 106 -8.60 8.29 1.05
N VAL A 107 -9.46 7.93 2.00
CA VAL A 107 -10.02 8.87 2.97
C VAL A 107 -9.17 8.78 4.23
N ARG A 108 -8.81 9.94 4.76
CA ARG A 108 -7.90 10.10 5.88
C ARG A 108 -8.51 11.01 6.93
N ARG A 109 -8.18 10.72 8.19
CA ARG A 109 -8.49 11.57 9.32
C ARG A 109 -7.25 11.66 10.20
N ASP A 110 -6.88 12.86 10.62
CA ASP A 110 -5.71 13.07 11.50
C ASP A 110 -4.44 12.37 10.96
N GLN A 111 -4.25 12.43 9.63
CA GLN A 111 -3.20 11.75 8.86
C GLN A 111 -3.26 10.21 8.82
N GLN A 112 -4.22 9.56 9.48
CA GLN A 112 -4.43 8.12 9.39
C GLN A 112 -5.40 7.77 8.26
N THR A 113 -5.08 6.76 7.45
CA THR A 113 -6.00 6.23 6.44
C THR A 113 -7.10 5.44 7.14
N ILE A 114 -8.35 5.80 6.84
CA ILE A 114 -9.56 5.19 7.42
C ILE A 114 -10.37 4.42 6.37
N TYR A 115 -10.18 4.75 5.09
CA TYR A 115 -10.74 4.04 3.95
C TYR A 115 -9.77 4.15 2.78
N GLU A 116 -9.67 3.10 1.98
CA GLU A 116 -8.83 3.06 0.78
C GLU A 116 -9.45 2.14 -0.26
N GLU A 117 -9.48 2.60 -1.50
CA GLU A 117 -10.00 1.84 -2.64
C GLU A 117 -9.19 2.14 -3.90
N ASN A 118 -9.12 1.17 -4.81
CA ASN A 118 -8.56 1.38 -6.14
C ASN A 118 -9.59 2.06 -7.03
N ALA A 119 -9.10 2.91 -7.93
CA ALA A 119 -9.92 3.56 -8.93
C ALA A 119 -9.16 3.63 -10.25
N THR A 120 -9.90 3.91 -11.32
CA THR A 120 -9.32 4.14 -12.65
C THR A 120 -9.48 5.59 -13.05
N LEU A 121 -8.36 6.27 -13.33
CA LEU A 121 -8.35 7.61 -13.88
C LEU A 121 -8.56 7.55 -15.40
N VAL A 122 -9.59 8.22 -15.89
CA VAL A 122 -9.95 8.30 -17.31
C VAL A 122 -9.52 9.66 -17.86
N THR A 123 -8.77 9.64 -18.96
CA THR A 123 -8.25 10.85 -19.63
C THR A 123 -8.81 10.93 -21.05
N TYR A 124 -9.61 11.97 -21.34
CA TYR A 124 -10.26 12.12 -22.64
C TYR A 124 -9.45 12.93 -23.67
N ASP A 125 -8.59 13.85 -23.22
CA ASP A 125 -7.85 14.77 -24.10
C ASP A 125 -6.39 14.35 -24.27
N MET A 126 -6.21 13.08 -24.61
CA MET A 126 -4.88 12.53 -24.63
C MET A 126 -4.18 12.70 -25.99
N PRO A 127 -3.00 13.35 -26.05
CA PRO A 127 -2.31 13.49 -27.32
C PRO A 127 -1.89 12.13 -27.88
N GLU A 128 -2.07 11.93 -29.18
CA GLU A 128 -1.73 10.67 -29.87
C GLU A 128 -0.23 10.31 -29.72
N ASN A 129 0.63 11.29 -29.45
CA ASN A 129 2.07 11.10 -29.28
C ASN A 129 2.53 10.70 -27.86
N SER A 130 1.62 10.54 -26.90
CA SER A 130 2.05 10.33 -25.52
C SER A 130 2.82 9.01 -25.35
N THR A 131 4.05 9.11 -24.84
CA THR A 131 5.01 8.00 -24.74
C THR A 131 4.89 7.21 -23.43
N LEU A 132 3.84 7.41 -22.66
CA LEU A 132 3.76 6.96 -21.28
C LEU A 132 2.98 5.67 -21.16
N THR A 133 3.52 4.63 -21.79
CA THR A 133 3.10 3.25 -21.55
C THR A 133 3.31 2.96 -20.07
N PRO A 134 2.31 2.43 -19.33
CA PRO A 134 2.62 1.79 -18.06
C PRO A 134 3.64 0.69 -18.35
N ASP A 135 4.78 0.76 -17.68
CA ASP A 135 5.61 -0.43 -17.50
C ASP A 135 4.77 -1.33 -16.61
N LEU A 136 3.96 -2.19 -17.23
CA LEU A 136 3.48 -3.40 -16.57
C LEU A 136 4.74 -4.20 -16.33
N GLY A 137 5.46 -3.86 -15.26
CA GLY A 137 6.67 -4.56 -14.87
C GLY A 137 6.32 -6.03 -14.93
N ASP A 138 6.92 -6.72 -15.90
CA ASP A 138 6.86 -8.17 -15.99
C ASP A 138 7.14 -8.63 -14.56
N ALA A 139 6.14 -9.25 -13.95
CA ALA A 139 6.35 -10.05 -12.77
C ALA A 139 7.18 -11.25 -13.25
N ASP A 140 8.46 -11.02 -13.50
CA ASP A 140 9.47 -12.03 -13.68
C ASP A 140 9.70 -12.65 -12.30
N ALA A 141 8.75 -13.49 -11.91
CA ALA A 141 8.97 -14.52 -10.94
C ALA A 141 9.90 -15.57 -11.57
N THR A 142 11.16 -15.20 -11.81
CA THR A 142 12.26 -16.16 -11.89
C THR A 142 12.48 -16.70 -10.49
N ALA A 143 11.67 -17.69 -10.12
CA ALA A 143 11.92 -18.56 -8.99
C ALA A 143 12.87 -19.68 -9.45
N GLU A 144 14.18 -19.45 -9.36
CA GLU A 144 15.13 -20.56 -9.25
C GLU A 144 15.48 -20.77 -7.77
N THR A 145 14.83 -21.79 -7.21
CA THR A 145 15.24 -22.48 -5.99
C THR A 145 16.63 -23.09 -6.18
N THR A 146 17.57 -22.85 -5.27
CA THR A 146 18.58 -23.86 -4.93
C THR A 146 19.01 -23.73 -3.46
N ALA A 147 18.50 -24.67 -2.66
CA ALA A 147 19.09 -25.39 -1.53
C ALA A 147 20.13 -24.71 -0.60
N SER A 148 19.79 -24.69 0.69
CA SER A 148 20.73 -24.64 1.81
C SER A 148 21.81 -25.74 1.74
N PRO A 149 23.05 -25.41 2.13
CA PRO A 149 23.94 -26.32 2.84
C PRO A 149 24.02 -25.94 4.34
N PRO A 150 24.52 -26.85 5.20
CA PRO A 150 24.29 -26.83 6.64
C PRO A 150 25.21 -25.87 7.40
N ALA A 151 24.79 -25.55 8.62
CA ALA A 151 25.53 -24.77 9.60
C ALA A 151 26.92 -25.38 9.91
N THR A 152 27.95 -24.53 9.91
CA THR A 152 29.18 -24.77 10.67
C THR A 152 29.54 -23.52 11.46
N THR A 153 29.67 -23.71 12.77
CA THR A 153 30.28 -22.76 13.70
C THR A 153 31.80 -22.80 13.52
N SER A 154 32.43 -21.65 13.33
CA SER A 154 33.85 -21.37 13.64
C SER A 154 33.96 -19.85 13.73
N ASP A 155 34.07 -19.31 14.94
CA ASP A 155 35.31 -19.10 15.69
C ASP A 155 36.10 -17.91 15.16
N SER A 156 36.24 -16.92 16.06
CA SER A 156 37.35 -15.96 16.09
C SER A 156 37.39 -14.85 15.02
N PRO A 157 38.03 -13.71 15.37
CA PRO A 157 37.49 -12.39 15.10
C PRO A 157 37.99 -11.80 13.77
N SER A 158 37.28 -10.75 13.33
CA SER A 158 37.65 -9.83 12.23
C SER A 158 37.22 -10.28 10.83
N GLY A 159 36.29 -9.53 10.24
CA GLY A 159 35.95 -9.61 8.81
C GLY A 159 34.46 -9.40 8.54
N ILE A 160 34.06 -8.16 8.30
CA ILE A 160 32.76 -7.84 7.71
C ILE A 160 32.86 -8.18 6.22
N GLU A 161 32.25 -9.28 5.79
CA GLU A 161 32.00 -9.55 4.36
C GLU A 161 30.53 -9.28 4.06
N ILE A 162 30.30 -8.12 3.43
CA ILE A 162 29.03 -7.70 2.83
C ILE A 162 29.14 -8.01 1.33
N PRO A 163 28.36 -8.96 0.78
CA PRO A 163 28.26 -9.09 -0.65
C PRO A 163 27.40 -7.93 -1.18
N GLY A 164 28.06 -6.99 -1.87
CA GLY A 164 27.39 -6.03 -2.75
C GLY A 164 26.99 -4.70 -2.12
N PHE A 165 27.97 -3.94 -1.59
CA PHE A 165 28.17 -2.47 -1.73
C PHE A 165 29.42 -2.13 -0.90
N GLY A 166 30.60 -2.51 -1.40
CA GLY A 166 31.87 -2.39 -0.68
C GLY A 166 32.59 -1.06 -0.96
N VAL A 167 32.34 -0.05 -0.13
CA VAL A 167 33.28 1.07 0.09
C VAL A 167 33.48 1.21 1.60
N GLY A 168 34.72 1.07 2.05
CA GLY A 168 35.12 1.02 3.46
C GLY A 168 35.58 2.36 4.06
N VAL A 169 36.25 2.21 5.22
CA VAL A 169 36.84 3.21 6.15
C VAL A 169 35.81 3.80 7.11
N GLY A 170 35.76 3.50 8.42
CA GLY A 170 36.78 3.58 9.48
C GLY A 170 36.30 4.67 10.47
N VAL A 171 36.11 4.44 11.77
CA VAL A 171 37.11 4.56 12.86
C VAL A 171 36.45 4.17 14.19
N ALA A 172 37.21 3.52 15.06
CA ALA A 172 36.85 3.01 16.38
C ALA A 172 36.92 4.05 17.52
N ALA A 173 36.15 3.83 18.59
CA ALA A 173 36.45 4.11 20.01
C ALA A 173 35.34 3.47 20.87
N LEU A 174 35.50 2.29 21.49
CA LEU A 174 36.22 1.95 22.73
C LEU A 174 35.82 2.83 23.93
N LEU A 175 34.98 2.28 24.81
CA LEU A 175 35.16 2.32 26.28
C LEU A 175 34.28 1.24 26.97
N VAL A 176 34.93 0.51 27.88
CA VAL A 176 34.45 -0.64 28.66
C VAL A 176 34.40 -0.25 30.15
N ALA A 177 33.39 -0.76 30.89
CA ALA A 177 33.39 -1.21 32.30
C ALA A 177 32.00 -0.95 32.93
N SER A 178 31.13 -1.95 33.16
CA SER A 178 31.10 -2.92 34.26
C SER A 178 30.80 -2.32 35.64
N LEU A 179 29.59 -2.53 36.18
CA LEU A 179 29.41 -2.97 37.57
C LEU A 179 28.01 -3.58 37.84
N VAL A 180 28.05 -4.75 38.47
CA VAL A 180 26.98 -5.58 39.03
C VAL A 180 26.28 -4.94 40.23
N ALA A 181 24.95 -5.08 40.32
CA ALA A 181 24.20 -5.37 41.55
C ALA A 181 22.75 -5.73 41.14
N ALA A 182 22.41 -7.02 41.08
CA ALA A 182 21.87 -7.81 42.18
C ALA A 182 20.48 -7.33 42.65
N ARG A 183 19.52 -8.27 42.48
CA ARG A 183 18.11 -8.21 42.83
C ARG A 183 17.85 -7.80 44.29
N GLY A 184 16.75 -7.09 44.50
CA GLY A 184 16.00 -7.15 45.76
C GLY A 184 15.35 -5.83 46.16
N VAL A 185 14.06 -5.65 45.81
CA VAL A 185 12.98 -5.29 46.75
C VAL A 185 11.73 -6.04 46.30
#